data_AF-A0A257MUN5-F1
#
_entry.id   AF-A0A257MUN5-F1
#
_cell.length_a   1.000
_cell.length_b   1.000
_cell.length_c   1.000
_cell.angle_alpha   90.00
_cell.angle_beta   90.00
_cell.angle_gamma   90.00
#
_symmetry.space_group_name_H-M   'P 1'
#
loop_
_entity.id
_entity.type
_entity.pdbx_description
1 polymer ?
#
loop_
_entity_poly.entity_id
_entity_poly.type
_entity_poly.pdbx_seq_one_letter_code
_entity_poly.pdbx_strand_id
1 'polypeptide(L)' 'LTVRSANCLKAENIFYIGDLIQRTEVELLKTPNLGKKSLTEIKDILALKGLSLGMRLENWPPDNLADQSHAISTH' A
#
# COMPACT_ATOMS: atom_id res chain seq x y z
N LEU A 1 10.96 5.34 2.02
CA LEU A 1 9.70 5.89 2.56
C LEU A 1 9.96 6.52 3.92
N THR A 2 9.52 7.76 4.15
CA THR A 2 9.64 8.43 5.46
C THR A 2 8.55 7.94 6.43
N VAL A 3 8.75 8.15 7.74
CA VAL A 3 7.76 7.84 8.80
C VAL A 3 6.38 8.43 8.50
N ARG A 4 6.34 9.58 7.82
CA ARG A 4 5.08 10.21 7.40
C ARG A 4 4.36 9.38 6.36
N SER A 5 5.02 8.96 5.28
CA SER A 5 4.41 8.10 4.25
C SER A 5 3.87 6.81 4.85
N ALA A 6 4.61 6.17 5.76
CA ALA A 6 4.14 4.96 6.44
C ALA A 6 2.88 5.18 7.29
N ASN A 7 2.81 6.29 8.04
CA ASN A 7 1.61 6.63 8.83
C ASN A 7 0.40 6.99 7.95
N CYS A 8 0.62 7.57 6.77
CA CYS A 8 -0.46 7.85 5.81
C CYS A 8 -1.06 6.56 5.29
N LEU A 9 -0.19 5.65 4.83
CA LEU A 9 -0.58 4.36 4.29
C LEU A 9 -1.35 3.57 5.36
N LYS A 10 -0.86 3.57 6.61
CA LYS A 10 -1.55 2.94 7.73
C LYS A 10 -2.94 3.53 8.01
N ALA A 11 -3.11 4.85 7.89
CA ALA A 11 -4.41 5.50 8.07
C ALA A 11 -5.42 5.13 6.97
N GLU A 12 -4.94 4.90 5.73
CA GLU A 12 -5.75 4.45 4.59
C GLU A 12 -5.97 2.92 4.57
N ASN A 13 -5.59 2.20 5.64
CA ASN A 13 -5.57 0.73 5.71
C ASN A 13 -4.72 0.06 4.61
N ILE A 14 -3.69 0.75 4.13
CA ILE A 14 -2.74 0.24 3.15
C ILE A 14 -1.56 -0.34 3.93
N PHE A 15 -1.57 -1.67 4.11
CA PHE A 15 -0.51 -2.39 4.82
C PHE A 15 0.47 -3.05 3.87
N TYR A 16 -0.01 -3.39 2.67
CA TYR A 16 0.74 -4.11 1.68
C TYR A 16 0.81 -3.37 0.35
N ILE A 17 1.80 -3.74 -0.47
CA ILE A 17 1.89 -3.28 -1.86
C ILE A 17 0.64 -3.63 -2.64
N GLY A 18 -0.01 -4.77 -2.35
CA GLY A 18 -1.26 -5.16 -3.01
C GLY A 18 -2.41 -4.18 -2.75
N ASP A 19 -2.53 -3.66 -1.53
CA ASP A 19 -3.52 -2.63 -1.21
C ASP A 19 -3.16 -1.29 -1.89
N LEU A 20 -1.87 -0.98 -1.96
CA LEU A 20 -1.38 0.27 -2.56
C LEU A 20 -1.63 0.32 -4.07
N ILE A 21 -1.34 -0.76 -4.80
CA ILE A 21 -1.50 -0.79 -6.26
C ILE A 21 -2.95 -0.80 -6.69
N GLN A 22 -3.87 -1.25 -5.83
CA GLN A 22 -5.31 -1.19 -6.09
C GLN A 22 -5.90 0.22 -5.95
N ARG A 23 -5.17 1.13 -5.28
CA ARG A 23 -5.57 2.54 -5.19
C ARG A 23 -5.14 3.31 -6.43
N THR A 24 -5.98 4.27 -6.79
CA THR A 24 -5.69 5.17 -7.89
C THR A 24 -4.82 6.33 -7.45
N GLU A 25 -4.09 6.92 -8.39
CA GLU A 25 -3.27 8.11 -8.15
C GLU A 25 -4.11 9.28 -7.59
N VAL A 26 -5.36 9.40 -8.05
CA VAL A 26 -6.30 10.44 -7.62
C VAL A 26 -6.72 10.26 -6.16
N GLU A 27 -6.98 9.03 -5.71
CA GLU A 27 -7.31 8.75 -4.31
C GLU A 27 -6.12 9.05 -3.39
N LEU A 28 -4.93 8.62 -3.79
CA LEU A 28 -3.71 8.87 -3.03
C LEU A 28 -3.40 10.38 -2.92
N LEU A 29 -3.68 11.16 -3.96
CA LEU A 29 -3.56 12.63 -3.96
C LEU A 29 -4.63 13.34 -3.12
N LYS A 30 -5.79 12.70 -2.87
CA LYS A 30 -6.82 13.25 -1.96
C LYS A 30 -6.39 13.10 -0.50
N THR A 31 -5.53 12.14 -0.17
CA THR A 31 -5.03 11.97 1.19
C THR A 31 -4.12 13.15 1.54
N PRO A 32 -4.48 13.99 2.53
CA PRO A 32 -3.79 15.26 2.81
C PRO A 32 -2.32 15.10 3.21
N ASN A 33 -1.95 13.90 3.67
CA ASN A 33 -0.60 13.58 4.10
C ASN A 33 0.27 12.96 2.97
N LEU A 34 -0.31 12.62 1.81
CA LEU A 34 0.41 12.14 0.64
C LEU A 34 0.64 13.29 -0.35
N GLY A 35 1.89 13.75 -0.45
CA GLY A 35 2.27 14.77 -1.42
C GLY A 35 2.69 14.19 -2.78
N LYS A 36 2.77 15.07 -3.79
CA LYS A 36 3.27 14.73 -5.14
C LYS A 36 4.62 14.02 -5.11
N LYS A 37 5.54 14.45 -4.23
CA LYS A 37 6.86 13.83 -4.06
C LYS A 37 6.75 12.36 -3.59
N SER A 38 5.97 12.12 -2.54
CA SER A 38 5.74 10.75 -2.02
C SER A 38 5.06 9.86 -3.06
N LEU A 39 4.13 10.42 -3.84
CA LEU A 39 3.44 9.71 -4.91
C LEU A 39 4.41 9.30 -6.04
N THR A 40 5.32 10.20 -6.45
CA THR A 40 6.37 9.87 -7.42
C THR A 40 7.29 8.76 -6.89
N GLU A 41 7.72 8.84 -5.63
CA GLU A 41 8.53 7.77 -5.02
C GLU A 41 7.81 6.42 -5.04
N ILE A 42 6.52 6.40 -4.69
CA ILE A 42 5.69 5.19 -4.75
C ILE A 42 5.63 4.65 -6.18
N LYS A 43 5.36 5.51 -7.17
CA LYS A 43 5.28 5.11 -8.59
C LYS A 43 6.62 4.56 -9.09
N ASP A 44 7.75 5.18 -8.75
CA ASP A 44 9.07 4.66 -9.11
C ASP A 44 9.32 3.28 -8.49
N ILE A 45 9.01 3.10 -7.21
CA ILE A 45 9.18 1.79 -6.54
C ILE A 45 8.30 0.72 -7.18
N LEU A 46 7.08 1.07 -7.59
CA LEU A 46 6.18 0.16 -8.30
C LEU A 46 6.72 -0.16 -9.70
N ALA A 47 7.16 0.85 -10.45
CA ALA A 47 7.73 0.69 -11.78
C ALA A 47 8.98 -0.20 -11.75
N LEU A 48 9.83 -0.07 -10.73
CA LEU A 48 11.00 -0.95 -10.51
C LEU A 48 10.62 -2.42 -10.32
N LYS A 49 9.40 -2.70 -9.84
CA LYS A 49 8.86 -4.06 -9.69
C LYS A 49 7.98 -4.50 -10.87
N GLY A 50 7.83 -3.65 -11.90
CA GLY A 50 6.90 -3.89 -13.02
C GLY A 50 5.42 -3.74 -12.64
N LEU A 51 5.13 -3.00 -11.57
CA LEU A 51 3.77 -2.74 -11.08
C LEU A 51 3.35 -1.28 -11.36
N SER A 52 2.05 -1.01 -11.27
CA SER A 52 1.46 0.31 -11.48
C SER A 52 0.30 0.56 -10.51
N LEU A 53 -0.03 1.83 -10.28
CA LEU A 53 -1.21 2.22 -9.50
C LEU A 53 -2.49 1.98 -10.32
N GLY A 54 -3.60 1.71 -9.64
CA GLY A 54 -4.88 1.34 -10.26
C GLY A 54 -4.90 -0.08 -10.84
N MET A 55 -3.97 -0.95 -10.46
CA MET A 55 -4.01 -2.36 -10.82
C MET A 55 -5.01 -3.11 -9.95
N ARG A 56 -5.93 -3.84 -10.57
CA ARG A 56 -6.83 -4.74 -9.85
C ARG A 56 -6.16 -6.09 -9.70
N LEU A 57 -5.90 -6.49 -8.47
CA LEU A 57 -5.42 -7.84 -8.16
C LEU A 57 -6.62 -8.78 -8.04
N GLU A 58 -6.62 -9.86 -8.81
CA GLU A 58 -7.55 -10.97 -8.60
C GLU A 58 -6.98 -11.86 -7.49
N ASN A 59 -7.81 -12.24 -6.51
CA ASN A 59 -7.44 -13.02 -5.32
C ASN A 59 -6.52 -12.32 -4.31
N TRP A 60 -6.69 -11.01 -4.13
CA TRP A 60 -6.06 -10.26 -3.04
C TRP A 60 -7.09 -9.90 -1.95
N PRO A 61 -6.76 -10.01 -0.64
CA PRO A 61 -5.53 -10.57 -0.08
C PRO A 61 -5.49 -12.10 -0.19
N PRO A 62 -4.34 -12.72 -0.48
CA PRO A 62 -4.21 -14.18 -0.49
C PRO A 62 -4.41 -14.74 0.93
N ASP A 63 -5.05 -15.90 1.09
CA ASP A 63 -5.35 -16.52 2.40
C ASP A 63 -4.13 -16.62 3.33
N ASN A 64 -2.94 -16.83 2.76
CA ASN A 64 -1.68 -16.93 3.52
C ASN A 64 -1.21 -15.59 4.14
N LEU A 65 -1.80 -14.45 3.74
CA LEU A 65 -1.49 -13.13 4.28
C LEU A 65 -2.27 -12.84 5.58
N ALA A 66 -3.43 -13.47 5.76
CA ALA A 66 -4.26 -13.31 6.96
C ALA A 66 -3.59 -13.89 8.22
N ASP A 67 -2.79 -14.94 8.04
CA ASP A 67 -2.19 -15.73 9.13
C ASP A 67 -1.04 -15.01 9.87
N GLN A 68 -0.36 -14.06 9.22
CA GLN A 68 0.77 -13.32 9.82
C GLN A 68 0.33 -12.31 10.90
N SER A 69 -0.98 -12.09 11.08
CA SER A 69 -1.52 -11.17 12.10
C SER A 69 -1.96 -11.84 13.41
N HIS A 70 -1.97 -13.18 13.48
CA HIS A 70 -2.43 -13.93 14.66
C HIS A 70 -1.34 -14.70 15.44
N ALA A 71 -0.07 -14.62 15.03
CA ALA A 71 1.03 -15.25 15.77
C ALA A 71 1.50 -14.42 16.99
N ILE A 72 0.59 -13.92 17.83
CA ILE A 72 0.87 -13.58 19.23
C ILE A 72 -0.29 -14.07 20.13
N SER A 73 -0.70 -15.31 19.96
CA SER A 73 -1.43 -16.06 20.98
C SER A 73 -1.23 -17.55 20.76
N THR A 74 -0.13 -18.06 21.29
CA THR A 74 -0.01 -19.48 21.59
C THR A 74 0.65 -19.59 22.96
N HIS A 75 -0.21 -19.87 23.95
CA HIS A 75 0.03 -20.49 25.26
C HIS A 75 1.15 -20.00 26.17
#